data_AF-A0A9E5LNV9-F1
#
_entry.id   AF-A0A9E5LNV9-F1
#
_cell.length_a   1.000
_cell.length_b   1.000
_cell.length_c   1.000
_cell.angle_alpha   90.00
_cell.angle_beta   90.00
_cell.angle_gamma   90.00
#
_symmetry.space_group_name_H-M   'P 1'
#
loop_
_entity.id
_entity.type
_entity.pdbx_description
1 polymer ?
#
loop_
_entity_poly.entity_id
_entity_poly.type
_entity_poly.pdbx_seq_one_letter_code
_entity_poly.pdbx_strand_id
1 'polypeptide(L)'
;MKTQKSNKKSFLKKIFIKVCRLLNFEIIDQSNFTVPTIKKKLDENLSSPGRKSITLPMGEIKLTRQINSLNIIFRFCTNVKMLTQSKQRLFEEEKYQYTLRSLNSILRSIQIAKNDFKYLDIKITAIDSGSNETDVKKFFTTLKTCR
;
A
#
# COMPACT_ATOMS: atom_id res chain seq x y z
N MET A 1 -2.02 -3.28 35.41
CA MET A 1 -1.55 -3.84 34.11
C MET A 1 -0.92 -5.20 34.40
N LYS A 2 -1.45 -6.32 33.88
CA LYS A 2 -0.84 -7.65 34.14
C LYS A 2 0.53 -7.70 33.44
N THR A 3 1.59 -7.86 34.23
CA THR A 3 2.95 -8.04 33.70
C THR A 3 3.06 -9.40 33.02
N GLN A 4 3.26 -9.41 31.70
CA GLN A 4 3.55 -10.66 30.97
C GLN A 4 4.91 -11.18 31.42
N LYS A 5 4.94 -12.36 32.08
CA LYS A 5 6.18 -13.09 32.34
C LYS A 5 6.75 -13.57 31.00
N SER A 6 7.98 -13.17 30.68
CA SER A 6 8.67 -13.67 29.48
C SER A 6 8.99 -15.16 29.67
N ASN A 7 8.22 -16.03 29.01
CA ASN A 7 8.46 -17.47 29.07
C ASN A 7 9.68 -17.81 28.19
N LYS A 8 10.74 -18.32 28.80
CA LYS A 8 11.91 -18.87 28.08
C LYS A 8 11.44 -19.95 27.12
N LYS A 9 11.81 -19.84 25.84
CA LYS A 9 11.43 -20.83 24.81
C LYS A 9 12.12 -22.17 25.10
N SER A 10 11.32 -23.19 25.45
CA SER A 10 11.83 -24.54 25.70
C SER A 10 12.48 -25.15 24.45
N PHE A 11 13.42 -26.08 24.67
CA PHE A 11 14.09 -26.82 23.59
C PHE A 11 13.08 -27.52 22.66
N LEU A 12 12.05 -28.14 23.24
CA LEU A 12 10.96 -28.79 22.50
C LEU A 12 10.18 -27.80 21.61
N LYS A 13 9.88 -26.59 22.11
CA LYS A 13 9.20 -25.55 21.30
C LYS A 13 10.02 -25.17 20.07
N LYS A 14 11.36 -25.12 20.18
CA LYS A 14 12.24 -24.84 19.03
C LYS A 14 12.20 -25.96 17.99
N ILE A 15 12.18 -27.22 18.42
CA ILE A 15 12.04 -28.38 17.52
C ILE A 15 10.68 -28.37 16.85
N PHE A 16 9.60 -28.15 17.62
CA PHE A 16 8.23 -28.08 17.09
C PHE A 16 8.10 -27.02 15.99
N ILE A 17 8.59 -25.80 16.22
CA ILE A 17 8.58 -24.74 15.20
C ILE A 17 9.34 -25.17 13.93
N LYS A 18 10.46 -25.91 14.07
CA LYS A 18 11.20 -26.43 12.90
C LYS A 18 10.39 -27.47 12.12
N VAL A 19 9.72 -28.39 12.82
CA VAL A 19 8.86 -29.40 12.20
C VAL A 19 7.68 -28.74 11.48
N CYS A 20 7.02 -27.76 12.09
CA CYS A 20 5.91 -27.05 11.44
C CYS A 20 6.37 -26.24 10.23
N ARG A 21 7.57 -25.63 10.26
CA ARG A 21 8.16 -25.01 9.07
C ARG A 21 8.40 -26.04 7.94
N LEU A 22 8.86 -27.25 8.28
CA LEU A 22 9.06 -28.32 7.30
C LEU A 22 7.73 -28.76 6.66
N LEU A 23 6.66 -28.80 7.45
CA LEU A 23 5.31 -29.17 7.03
C LEU A 23 4.52 -28.00 6.40
N ASN A 24 5.13 -26.82 6.20
CA ASN A 24 4.49 -25.60 5.69
C ASN A 24 3.27 -25.11 6.51
N PHE A 25 3.20 -25.45 7.79
CA PHE A 25 2.20 -24.86 8.69
C PHE A 25 2.69 -23.51 9.22
N GLU A 26 1.83 -22.50 9.13
CA GLU A 26 2.04 -21.23 9.80
C GLU A 26 1.48 -21.26 11.21
N ILE A 27 2.31 -20.89 12.19
CA ILE A 27 1.93 -20.86 13.61
C ILE A 27 1.86 -19.40 14.04
N ILE A 28 0.86 -19.07 14.84
CA ILE A 28 0.73 -17.78 15.51
C ILE A 28 1.01 -18.00 17.00
N ASP A 29 2.01 -17.31 17.53
CA ASP A 29 2.24 -17.25 18.97
C ASP A 29 1.35 -16.15 19.55
N GLN A 30 0.20 -16.54 20.11
CA GLN A 30 -0.78 -15.63 20.71
C GLN A 30 -0.23 -14.87 21.93
N SER A 31 0.78 -15.40 22.62
CA SER A 31 1.36 -14.74 23.79
C SER A 31 2.21 -13.53 23.42
N ASN A 32 2.97 -13.63 22.33
CA ASN A 32 3.89 -12.61 21.86
C ASN A 32 3.41 -11.89 20.58
N PHE A 33 2.24 -12.26 20.05
CA PHE A 33 1.71 -11.77 18.76
C PHE A 33 2.75 -11.83 17.63
N THR A 34 3.43 -12.97 17.52
CA THR A 34 4.44 -13.20 16.48
C THR A 34 4.11 -14.43 15.66
N VAL A 35 4.55 -14.43 14.40
CA VAL A 35 4.51 -15.57 13.50
C VAL A 35 5.91 -16.21 13.50
N PRO A 36 6.22 -17.16 14.41
CA PRO A 36 7.55 -17.73 14.57
C PRO A 36 8.08 -18.43 13.31
N THR A 37 7.23 -18.88 12.40
CA THR A 37 7.62 -19.54 11.15
C THR A 37 8.33 -18.55 10.21
N ILE A 38 7.78 -17.34 10.05
CA ILE A 38 8.31 -16.26 9.20
C ILE A 38 9.23 -15.31 9.96
N LYS A 39 9.24 -15.39 11.31
CA LYS A 39 9.97 -14.48 12.22
C LYS A 39 9.50 -13.02 12.10
N LYS A 40 8.23 -12.80 11.79
CA LYS A 40 7.59 -11.48 11.75
C LYS A 40 6.63 -11.31 12.92
N LYS A 41 6.36 -10.07 13.29
CA LYS A 41 5.24 -9.76 14.18
C LYS A 41 3.90 -9.81 13.42
N LEU A 42 2.79 -9.92 14.13
CA LEU A 42 1.47 -10.04 13.53
C LEU A 42 0.97 -8.72 12.89
N ASP A 43 1.48 -7.59 13.36
CA ASP A 43 1.21 -6.24 12.84
C ASP A 43 2.04 -5.87 11.61
N GLU A 44 3.09 -6.65 11.31
CA GLU A 44 3.90 -6.49 10.11
C GLU A 44 3.23 -7.13 8.89
N ASN A 45 3.65 -6.70 7.69
CA ASN A 45 3.20 -7.34 6.46
C ASN A 45 3.77 -8.77 6.35
N LEU A 46 2.93 -9.78 6.59
CA LEU A 46 3.30 -11.19 6.52
C LEU A 46 3.50 -11.69 5.08
N SER A 47 2.82 -11.06 4.12
CA SER A 47 2.80 -11.46 2.72
C SER A 47 4.15 -11.21 2.02
N SER A 48 4.39 -11.91 0.91
CA SER A 48 5.51 -11.61 0.00
C SER A 48 4.98 -11.08 -1.33
N PRO A 49 5.35 -9.84 -1.72
CA PRO A 49 4.91 -9.21 -2.96
C PRO A 49 5.05 -10.12 -4.18
N GLY A 50 3.96 -10.34 -4.90
CA GLY A 50 3.95 -11.07 -6.18
C GLY A 50 4.11 -12.58 -6.09
N ARG A 51 4.24 -13.16 -4.89
CA ARG A 51 4.40 -14.61 -4.70
C ARG A 51 3.30 -15.22 -3.85
N LYS A 52 3.07 -14.70 -2.65
CA LYS A 52 2.04 -15.21 -1.74
C LYS A 52 1.43 -14.13 -0.87
N SER A 53 0.14 -14.25 -0.61
CA SER A 53 -0.59 -13.44 0.35
C SER A 53 -0.86 -14.28 1.59
N ILE A 54 -0.62 -13.73 2.77
CA ILE A 54 -0.94 -14.36 4.04
C ILE A 54 -1.96 -13.45 4.71
N THR A 55 -3.16 -13.99 4.92
CA THR A 55 -4.27 -13.25 5.53
C THR A 55 -4.86 -14.07 6.67
N LEU A 56 -5.31 -13.41 7.73
CA LEU A 56 -5.96 -14.07 8.86
C LEU A 56 -7.47 -13.86 8.70
N PRO A 57 -8.30 -14.92 8.78
CA PRO A 57 -7.98 -16.30 9.19
C PRO A 57 -7.58 -17.26 8.05
N MET A 58 -7.59 -16.83 6.79
CA MET A 58 -7.52 -17.75 5.64
C MET A 58 -6.16 -18.46 5.42
N GLY A 59 -5.08 -17.99 6.04
CA GLY A 59 -3.74 -18.54 5.90
C GLY A 59 -3.01 -18.08 4.63
N GLU A 60 -2.11 -18.91 4.12
CA GLU A 60 -1.30 -18.65 2.94
C GLU A 60 -2.08 -18.95 1.65
N ILE A 61 -2.23 -17.94 0.80
CA ILE A 61 -2.75 -18.03 -0.56
C ILE A 61 -1.59 -17.76 -1.52
N LYS A 62 -1.22 -18.77 -2.32
CA LYS A 62 -0.21 -18.63 -3.37
C LYS A 62 -0.80 -17.84 -4.55
N LEU A 63 -0.06 -16.84 -5.04
CA LEU A 63 -0.48 -16.07 -6.21
C LEU A 63 -0.14 -16.87 -7.47
N THR A 64 -1.16 -17.25 -8.24
CA THR A 64 -0.99 -18.01 -9.50
C THR A 64 -0.56 -17.12 -10.66
N ARG A 65 -0.94 -15.84 -10.64
CA ARG A 65 -0.63 -14.87 -11.67
C ARG A 65 -0.02 -13.61 -11.06
N GLN A 66 1.26 -13.40 -11.31
CA GLN A 66 1.97 -12.18 -10.93
C GLN A 66 1.65 -11.06 -11.93
N ILE A 67 1.40 -9.85 -11.42
CA ILE A 67 1.18 -8.65 -12.24
C ILE A 67 2.52 -7.98 -12.49
N ASN A 68 2.89 -7.79 -13.76
CA ASN A 68 4.17 -7.18 -14.12
C ASN A 68 4.07 -5.67 -14.36
N SER A 69 2.87 -5.15 -14.64
CA SER A 69 2.67 -3.73 -14.92
C SER A 69 1.33 -3.19 -14.42
N LEU A 70 1.32 -1.96 -13.93
CA LEU A 70 0.13 -1.20 -13.52
C LEU A 70 0.10 0.15 -14.26
N ASN A 71 -0.96 0.39 -15.03
CA ASN A 71 -1.18 1.68 -15.70
C ASN A 71 -2.30 2.45 -14.97
N ILE A 72 -1.97 3.62 -14.44
CA ILE A 72 -2.89 4.48 -13.69
C ILE A 72 -3.30 5.64 -14.59
N ILE A 73 -4.60 5.79 -14.84
CA ILE A 73 -5.13 6.91 -15.63
C ILE A 73 -5.77 7.92 -14.68
N PHE A 74 -5.12 9.07 -14.53
CA PHE A 74 -5.60 10.17 -13.71
C PHE A 74 -6.34 11.18 -14.58
N ARG A 75 -7.67 11.07 -14.64
CA ARG A 75 -8.52 12.04 -15.34
C ARG A 75 -8.92 13.16 -14.40
N PHE A 76 -8.70 14.41 -14.81
CA PHE A 76 -9.07 15.58 -14.03
C PHE A 76 -9.67 16.69 -14.90
N CYS A 77 -10.34 17.64 -14.24
CA CYS A 77 -10.92 18.83 -14.86
C CYS A 77 -10.99 19.91 -13.77
N THR A 78 -10.52 21.13 -14.02
CA THR A 78 -10.55 22.25 -13.06
C THR A 78 -11.75 23.17 -13.26
N ASN A 79 -12.31 23.22 -14.48
CA ASN A 79 -13.36 24.18 -14.83
C ASN A 79 -14.74 23.84 -14.25
N VAL A 80 -15.20 22.60 -14.39
CA VAL A 80 -16.57 22.23 -14.00
C VAL A 80 -16.57 21.53 -12.64
N LYS A 81 -17.25 22.08 -11.64
CA LYS A 81 -17.55 21.37 -10.40
C LYS A 81 -18.66 20.35 -10.68
N MET A 82 -18.29 19.10 -11.00
CA MET A 82 -19.24 18.02 -11.28
C MET A 82 -19.88 17.52 -9.98
N LEU A 83 -21.21 17.72 -9.87
CA LEU A 83 -22.09 17.37 -8.74
C LEU A 83 -21.61 17.92 -7.38
N THR A 84 -22.45 17.81 -6.35
CA THR A 84 -22.22 18.29 -4.97
C THR A 84 -20.96 17.68 -4.33
N GLN A 85 -19.79 18.18 -4.70
CA GLN A 85 -18.52 17.71 -4.17
C GLN A 85 -18.37 18.15 -2.71
N SER A 86 -18.43 17.18 -1.80
CA SER A 86 -18.03 17.30 -0.40
C SER A 86 -16.61 17.85 -0.22
N LYS A 87 -15.74 17.74 -1.23
CA LYS A 87 -14.38 18.28 -1.20
C LYS A 87 -14.32 19.80 -1.13
N GLN A 88 -15.29 20.53 -1.69
CA GLN A 88 -15.34 21.99 -1.48
C GLN A 88 -15.56 22.32 0.00
N ARG A 89 -16.37 21.51 0.71
CA ARG A 89 -16.59 21.66 2.15
C ARG A 89 -15.36 21.28 3.00
N LEU A 90 -14.52 20.37 2.53
CA LEU A 90 -13.34 19.91 3.29
C LEU A 90 -12.10 20.80 3.08
N PHE A 91 -11.96 21.39 1.91
CA PHE A 91 -10.77 22.15 1.54
C PHE A 91 -11.01 23.65 1.41
N GLU A 92 -12.24 24.08 1.11
CA GLU A 92 -12.62 25.50 0.86
C GLU A 92 -11.75 26.24 -0.17
N GLU A 93 -10.96 25.49 -0.95
CA GLU A 93 -10.00 25.98 -1.93
C GLU A 93 -10.51 25.78 -3.36
N GLU A 94 -9.83 26.43 -4.31
CA GLU A 94 -10.10 26.25 -5.74
C GLU A 94 -9.91 24.80 -6.19
N LYS A 95 -10.66 24.41 -7.22
CA LYS A 95 -10.64 23.04 -7.76
C LYS A 95 -9.27 22.55 -8.20
N TYR A 96 -8.48 23.47 -8.71
CA TYR A 96 -7.08 23.26 -9.03
C TYR A 96 -6.28 22.71 -7.84
N GLN A 97 -6.42 23.31 -6.65
CA GLN A 97 -5.60 22.99 -5.48
C GLN A 97 -5.81 21.56 -4.98
N TYR A 98 -7.06 21.13 -4.81
CA TYR A 98 -7.31 19.76 -4.35
C TYR A 98 -7.05 18.70 -5.44
N THR A 99 -7.12 19.08 -6.72
CA THR A 99 -6.71 18.20 -7.83
C THR A 99 -5.21 17.96 -7.77
N LEU A 100 -4.43 19.02 -7.56
CA LEU A 100 -2.98 18.95 -7.40
C LEU A 100 -2.57 18.12 -6.16
N ARG A 101 -3.21 18.36 -5.01
CA ARG A 101 -2.99 17.55 -3.80
C ARG A 101 -3.32 16.07 -4.02
N SER A 102 -4.38 15.77 -4.77
CA SER A 102 -4.76 14.39 -5.09
C SER A 102 -3.69 13.73 -5.97
N LEU A 103 -3.19 14.42 -6.99
CA LEU A 103 -2.11 13.90 -7.82
C LEU A 103 -0.82 13.69 -7.01
N ASN A 104 -0.43 14.66 -6.18
CA ASN A 104 0.76 14.54 -5.33
C ASN A 104 0.66 13.34 -4.38
N SER A 105 -0.52 13.09 -3.80
CA SER A 105 -0.75 11.89 -2.99
C SER A 105 -0.56 10.61 -3.79
N ILE A 106 -1.09 10.56 -5.02
CA ILE A 106 -0.95 9.38 -5.89
C ILE A 106 0.52 9.17 -6.26
N LEU A 107 1.26 10.21 -6.61
CA LEU A 107 2.69 10.13 -6.93
C LEU A 107 3.51 9.61 -5.75
N ARG A 108 3.21 10.10 -4.53
CA ARG A 108 3.85 9.61 -3.30
C ARG A 108 3.54 8.14 -3.05
N SER A 109 2.28 7.72 -3.24
CA SER A 109 1.90 6.31 -3.14
C SER A 109 2.61 5.44 -4.17
N ILE A 110 2.78 5.92 -5.40
CA ILE A 110 3.55 5.23 -6.45
C ILE A 110 5.01 5.08 -6.04
N GLN A 111 5.61 6.09 -5.42
CA GLN A 111 7.00 6.01 -4.95
C GLN A 111 7.17 4.96 -3.85
N ILE A 112 6.24 4.90 -2.89
CA ILE A 112 6.21 3.84 -1.86
C ILE A 112 6.03 2.47 -2.53
N ALA A 113 5.08 2.35 -3.45
CA ALA A 113 4.82 1.10 -4.16
C ALA A 113 6.05 0.64 -4.97
N LYS A 114 6.82 1.53 -5.58
CA LYS A 114 8.06 1.17 -6.28
C LYS A 114 9.13 0.60 -5.35
N ASN A 115 9.19 1.04 -4.10
CA ASN A 115 10.11 0.49 -3.11
C ASN A 115 9.71 -0.93 -2.68
N ASP A 116 8.41 -1.16 -2.48
CA ASP A 116 7.87 -2.45 -2.02
C ASP A 116 7.76 -3.49 -3.16
N PHE A 117 7.42 -3.03 -4.37
CA PHE A 117 7.16 -3.83 -5.56
C PHE A 117 8.20 -3.54 -6.66
N LYS A 118 9.47 -3.84 -6.39
CA LYS A 118 10.59 -3.60 -7.33
C LYS A 118 10.43 -4.23 -8.72
N TYR A 119 9.62 -5.28 -8.84
CA TYR A 119 9.35 -5.98 -10.11
C TYR A 119 8.21 -5.37 -10.92
N LEU A 120 7.41 -4.47 -10.33
CA LEU A 120 6.19 -3.95 -10.94
C LEU A 120 6.51 -2.64 -11.69
N ASP A 121 6.25 -2.61 -13.00
CA ASP A 121 6.30 -1.38 -13.76
C ASP A 121 5.04 -0.55 -13.51
N ILE A 122 5.18 0.69 -13.03
CA ILE A 122 4.06 1.57 -12.73
C ILE A 122 4.13 2.80 -13.61
N LYS A 123 3.16 2.91 -14.52
CA LYS A 123 2.96 4.06 -15.41
C LYS A 123 1.76 4.88 -14.95
N ILE A 124 1.89 6.20 -14.93
CA ILE A 124 0.77 7.12 -14.70
C ILE A 124 0.57 8.01 -15.92
N THR A 125 -0.66 8.12 -16.38
CA THR A 125 -1.08 8.99 -17.48
C THR A 125 -2.12 9.96 -16.95
N ALA A 126 -1.81 11.25 -16.95
CA ALA A 126 -2.76 12.29 -16.56
C ALA A 126 -3.46 12.84 -17.80
N ILE A 127 -4.79 12.89 -17.78
CA ILE A 127 -5.62 13.36 -18.90
C ILE A 127 -6.52 14.47 -18.38
N ASP A 128 -6.44 15.64 -19.01
CA ASP A 128 -7.34 16.75 -18.73
C ASP A 128 -8.64 16.64 -19.54
N SER A 129 -9.76 17.02 -18.94
CA SER A 129 -11.10 16.98 -19.51
C SER A 129 -11.75 18.37 -19.50
N GLY A 130 -11.10 19.33 -20.15
CA GLY A 130 -11.65 20.67 -20.40
C GLY A 130 -11.35 21.69 -19.31
N SER A 131 -10.14 21.66 -18.74
CA SER A 131 -9.62 22.72 -17.87
C SER A 131 -9.12 23.92 -18.68
N ASN A 132 -9.04 25.08 -18.04
CA ASN A 132 -8.37 26.24 -18.63
C ASN A 132 -6.88 25.97 -18.87
N GLU A 133 -6.36 26.39 -20.03
CA GLU A 133 -4.95 26.16 -20.41
C GLU A 133 -3.96 26.75 -19.40
N THR A 134 -4.32 27.85 -18.73
CA THR A 134 -3.53 28.48 -17.68
C THR A 134 -3.31 27.55 -16.49
N ASP A 135 -4.35 26.81 -16.10
CA ASP A 135 -4.34 25.90 -14.97
C ASP A 135 -3.57 24.63 -15.30
N VAL A 136 -3.75 24.12 -16.52
CA VAL A 136 -2.98 22.98 -17.04
C VAL A 136 -1.49 23.30 -17.08
N LYS A 137 -1.11 24.50 -17.56
CA LYS A 137 0.30 24.95 -17.54
C LYS A 137 0.84 25.00 -16.12
N LYS A 138 0.15 25.69 -15.19
CA LYS A 138 0.54 25.77 -13.77
C LYS A 138 0.71 24.38 -13.15
N PHE A 139 -0.22 23.46 -13.44
CA PHE A 139 -0.21 22.09 -12.95
C PHE A 139 1.08 21.35 -13.31
N PHE A 140 1.46 21.38 -14.60
CA PHE A 140 2.69 20.74 -15.07
C PHE A 140 3.95 21.43 -14.57
N THR A 141 3.95 22.76 -14.36
CA THR A 141 5.09 23.47 -13.78
C THR A 141 5.30 23.06 -12.33
N THR A 142 4.24 23.03 -11.51
CA THR A 142 4.34 22.65 -10.09
C THR A 142 4.84 21.21 -9.91
N LEU A 143 4.45 20.29 -10.82
CA LEU A 143 4.95 18.92 -10.81
C LEU A 143 6.45 18.79 -11.12
N LYS A 144 7.02 19.73 -11.89
CA LYS A 144 8.48 19.75 -12.17
C LYS A 144 9.28 20.29 -11.00
N THR A 145 8.73 21.26 -10.26
CA THR A 145 9.42 21.88 -9.11
C THR A 145 9.39 21.00 -7.86
N CYS A 146 8.40 20.11 -7.72
CA CYS A 146 8.31 19.16 -6.60
C CYS A 146 9.13 17.87 -6.80
N ARG A 147 10.02 17.83 -7.80
CA ARG A 147 10.81 16.65 -8.15
C ARG A 147 12.19 16.67 -7.52
#